data_AF-A0A935DK75-F1
#
_entry.id   AF-A0A935DK75-F1
#
_cell.length_a   1.000
_cell.length_b   1.000
_cell.length_c   1.000
_cell.angle_alpha   90.00
_cell.angle_beta   90.00
_cell.angle_gamma   90.00
#
_symmetry.space_group_name_H-M   'P 1'
#
loop_
_entity.id
_entity.type
_entity.pdbx_description
1 polymer ?
#
loop_
_entity_poly.entity_id
_entity_poly.type
_entity_poly.pdbx_seq_one_letter_code
_entity_poly.pdbx_strand_id
1 'polypeptide(L)'
;MVSRARRPPPRGGARRRAPCPLAARARRALRRTLSPHPWFSQEASRGLRLDPPEPGTPFTLVGLHPEFDTLGFALPAPPRITVDVEGERTALAPRLHHVVCEPGSLQVRCTYAVDRPLPRRFIPGIHKHIPIAAQVDDGDWIAYEAPPTVLDALKAGGLDPLAFVRRG
;
A
#
# COMPACT_ATOMS: atom_id res chain seq x y z
N MET A 1 20.75 -26.31 37.81
CA MET A 1 21.97 -26.44 36.96
C MET A 1 22.20 -25.08 36.30
N VAL A 2 23.27 -24.38 36.67
CA VAL A 2 23.56 -22.98 36.28
C VAL A 2 24.57 -23.00 35.12
N SER A 3 24.35 -22.23 34.04
CA SER A 3 25.47 -21.71 33.24
C SER A 3 25.10 -20.49 32.38
N ARG A 4 25.57 -19.34 32.86
CA ARG A 4 26.17 -18.17 32.20
C ARG A 4 25.68 -17.66 30.83
N ALA A 5 25.25 -16.40 30.90
CA ALA A 5 25.10 -15.43 29.83
C ALA A 5 26.41 -15.12 29.06
N ARG A 6 26.26 -14.78 27.77
CA ARG A 6 27.24 -14.00 26.99
C ARG A 6 26.56 -12.75 26.40
N ARG A 7 27.32 -11.65 26.43
CA ARG A 7 26.96 -10.25 26.10
C ARG A 7 26.48 -10.04 24.64
N PRO A 8 25.72 -8.95 24.37
CA PRO A 8 25.22 -8.63 23.03
C PRO A 8 26.31 -7.97 22.14
N PRO A 9 26.26 -8.14 20.81
CA PRO A 9 27.07 -7.36 19.89
C PRO A 9 26.56 -5.91 19.76
N PRO A 10 27.40 -4.98 19.27
CA PRO A 10 27.22 -3.54 19.45
C PRO A 10 26.15 -2.94 18.54
N ARG A 11 25.55 -1.83 19.02
CA ARG A 11 24.69 -0.91 18.29
C ARG A 11 25.43 -0.36 17.06
N GLY A 12 25.17 -0.94 15.89
CA GLY A 12 25.54 -0.40 14.58
C GLY A 12 24.32 0.21 13.91
N GLY A 13 24.35 1.52 13.66
CA GLY A 13 23.24 2.26 13.07
C GLY A 13 22.90 1.75 11.67
N ALA A 14 21.72 1.15 11.53
CA ALA A 14 21.09 0.94 10.23
C ALA A 14 20.63 2.31 9.71
N ARG A 15 21.45 2.92 8.84
CA ARG A 15 21.01 4.02 8.00
C ARG A 15 19.78 3.54 7.23
N ARG A 16 18.61 4.15 7.50
CA ARG A 16 17.41 3.98 6.68
C ARG A 16 17.82 4.25 5.23
N ARG A 17 17.78 3.23 4.37
CA ARG A 17 17.84 3.45 2.93
C ARG A 17 16.58 4.22 2.57
N ALA A 18 16.74 5.50 2.23
CA ALA A 18 15.67 6.28 1.64
C ALA A 18 15.13 5.52 0.41
N PRO A 19 13.81 5.46 0.18
CA PRO A 19 13.28 4.93 -1.07
C PRO A 19 13.84 5.77 -2.21
N CYS A 20 14.64 5.12 -3.07
CA CYS A 20 15.26 5.80 -4.19
C CYS A 20 14.14 6.22 -5.17
N PRO A 21 14.00 7.51 -5.53
CA PRO A 21 12.99 7.95 -6.51
C PRO A 21 13.22 7.34 -7.91
N LEU A 22 14.42 6.79 -8.17
CA LEU A 22 14.68 5.92 -9.31
C LEU A 22 13.86 4.62 -9.28
N ALA A 23 13.48 4.08 -8.11
CA ALA A 23 12.71 2.84 -8.02
C ALA A 23 11.24 3.03 -8.48
N ALA A 24 10.63 4.19 -8.23
CA ALA A 24 9.27 4.49 -8.71
C ALA A 24 9.25 4.78 -10.22
N ARG A 25 10.24 5.53 -10.73
CA ARG A 25 10.43 5.76 -12.18
C ARG A 25 10.81 4.48 -12.91
N ALA A 26 11.67 3.64 -12.33
CA ALA A 26 12.05 2.34 -12.88
C ALA A 26 10.87 1.37 -12.89
N ARG A 27 10.05 1.31 -11.83
CA ARG A 27 8.80 0.51 -11.82
C ARG A 27 7.82 0.98 -12.90
N ARG A 28 7.68 2.30 -13.13
CA ARG A 28 6.83 2.85 -14.20
C ARG A 28 7.40 2.57 -15.61
N ALA A 29 8.72 2.60 -15.76
CA ALA A 29 9.41 2.26 -17.01
C ALA A 29 9.37 0.76 -17.32
N LEU A 30 9.54 -0.11 -16.31
CA LEU A 30 9.40 -1.56 -16.37
C LEU A 30 7.97 -1.97 -16.69
N ARG A 31 6.97 -1.29 -16.10
CA ARG A 31 5.56 -1.49 -16.47
C ARG A 31 5.35 -1.28 -17.96
N ARG A 32 6.01 -0.31 -18.59
CA ARG A 32 5.86 -0.02 -20.02
C ARG A 32 6.54 -1.05 -20.95
N THR A 33 7.54 -1.77 -20.45
CA THR A 33 8.29 -2.78 -21.21
C THR A 33 7.78 -4.21 -20.99
N LEU A 34 7.07 -4.47 -19.89
CA LEU A 34 6.50 -5.77 -19.53
C LEU A 34 4.96 -5.76 -19.49
N SER A 35 4.31 -4.71 -20.03
CA SER A 35 2.86 -4.72 -20.17
C SER A 35 2.45 -5.79 -21.19
N PRO A 36 1.41 -6.59 -20.91
CA PRO A 36 0.82 -7.44 -21.94
C PRO A 36 0.51 -6.57 -23.16
N HIS A 37 0.77 -7.10 -24.35
CA HIS A 37 0.44 -6.40 -25.58
C HIS A 37 -1.05 -5.99 -25.53
N PRO A 38 -1.44 -4.76 -25.92
CA PRO A 38 -2.78 -4.22 -25.65
C PRO A 38 -3.95 -5.11 -26.10
N TRP A 39 -3.73 -5.94 -27.12
CA TRP A 39 -4.70 -6.94 -27.61
C TRP A 39 -4.94 -8.12 -26.67
N PHE A 40 -4.11 -8.33 -25.65
CA PHE A 40 -4.25 -9.38 -24.63
C PHE A 40 -4.59 -8.80 -23.25
N SER A 41 -4.99 -7.53 -23.19
CA SER A 41 -5.53 -6.91 -21.99
C SER A 41 -7.05 -6.95 -22.06
N GLN A 42 -7.67 -7.81 -21.27
CA GLN A 42 -9.11 -7.78 -21.07
C GLN A 42 -9.42 -7.13 -19.73
N GLU A 43 -10.01 -5.94 -19.77
CA GLU A 43 -10.53 -5.29 -18.57
C GLU A 43 -11.93 -5.83 -18.26
N ALA A 44 -12.27 -5.90 -16.98
CA ALA A 44 -13.65 -6.16 -16.57
C ALA A 44 -14.57 -5.07 -17.13
N SER A 45 -15.81 -5.44 -17.47
CA SER A 45 -16.81 -4.46 -17.87
C SER A 45 -17.05 -3.45 -16.75
N ARG A 46 -17.27 -2.17 -17.10
CA ARG A 46 -17.57 -1.13 -16.10
C ARG A 46 -18.81 -1.54 -15.30
N GLY A 47 -18.67 -1.56 -13.98
CA GLY A 47 -19.75 -1.94 -13.06
C GLY A 47 -19.81 -3.41 -12.71
N LEU A 48 -18.97 -4.27 -13.29
CA LEU A 48 -18.83 -5.64 -12.81
C LEU A 48 -18.24 -5.62 -11.40
N ARG A 49 -19.06 -5.99 -10.43
CA ARG A 49 -18.68 -6.20 -9.04
C ARG A 49 -18.97 -7.64 -8.70
N LEU A 50 -17.91 -8.39 -8.41
CA LEU A 50 -18.02 -9.74 -7.89
C LEU A 50 -18.16 -9.66 -6.38
N ASP A 51 -18.95 -10.57 -5.82
CA ASP A 51 -18.91 -10.79 -4.37
C ASP A 51 -17.54 -11.37 -3.99
N PRO A 52 -16.96 -10.92 -2.87
CA PRO A 52 -15.66 -11.42 -2.45
C PRO A 52 -15.78 -12.91 -2.13
N PRO A 53 -14.93 -13.77 -2.71
CA PRO A 53 -14.87 -15.18 -2.36
C PRO A 53 -14.49 -15.38 -0.90
N GLU A 54 -14.95 -16.49 -0.31
CA GLU A 54 -14.55 -16.88 1.05
C GLU A 54 -13.04 -17.17 1.12
N PRO A 55 -12.39 -16.94 2.27
CA PRO A 55 -11.01 -17.37 2.50
C PRO A 55 -10.83 -18.87 2.23
N GLY A 56 -9.71 -19.25 1.62
CA GLY A 56 -9.43 -20.64 1.23
C GLY A 56 -10.13 -21.11 -0.05
N THR A 57 -11.00 -20.29 -0.67
CA THR A 57 -11.61 -20.61 -1.97
C THR A 57 -10.51 -20.92 -3.01
N PRO A 58 -10.58 -22.05 -3.72
CA PRO A 58 -9.60 -22.38 -4.74
C PRO A 58 -9.83 -21.55 -6.01
N PHE A 59 -8.74 -21.01 -6.55
CA PHE A 59 -8.67 -20.32 -7.82
C PHE A 59 -7.84 -21.16 -8.79
N THR A 60 -8.35 -21.30 -10.01
CA THR A 60 -7.69 -22.02 -11.09
C THR A 60 -7.55 -21.11 -12.30
N LEU A 61 -6.32 -20.99 -12.80
CA LEU A 61 -5.97 -20.26 -14.01
C LEU A 61 -5.58 -21.28 -15.07
N VAL A 62 -6.26 -21.27 -16.21
CA VAL A 62 -6.05 -22.24 -17.30
C VAL A 62 -5.52 -21.52 -18.53
N GLY A 63 -4.47 -22.04 -19.14
CA GLY A 63 -3.90 -21.51 -20.40
C GLY A 63 -3.23 -20.13 -20.27
N LEU A 64 -2.88 -19.70 -19.05
CA LEU A 64 -2.26 -18.38 -18.81
C LEU A 64 -0.75 -18.44 -18.56
N HIS A 65 -0.12 -19.61 -18.64
CA HIS A 65 1.33 -19.79 -18.46
C HIS A 65 1.91 -20.67 -19.58
N PRO A 66 3.09 -20.34 -20.13
CA PRO A 66 3.67 -21.07 -21.26
C PRO A 66 4.09 -22.51 -20.92
N GLU A 67 4.48 -22.77 -19.66
CA GLU A 67 4.96 -24.09 -19.21
C GLU A 67 3.91 -24.86 -18.39
N PHE A 68 2.87 -24.18 -17.92
CA PHE A 68 1.86 -24.79 -17.03
C PHE A 68 0.48 -24.53 -17.59
N ASP A 69 -0.15 -25.59 -18.11
CA ASP A 69 -1.50 -25.50 -18.66
C ASP A 69 -2.52 -25.07 -17.60
N THR A 70 -2.25 -25.39 -16.33
CA THR A 70 -3.09 -25.04 -15.20
C THR A 70 -2.23 -24.57 -14.02
N LEU A 71 -2.60 -23.43 -13.44
CA LEU A 71 -2.07 -22.92 -12.19
C LEU A 71 -3.20 -22.83 -11.16
N GLY A 72 -2.92 -23.23 -9.93
CA GLY A 72 -3.89 -23.21 -8.83
C GLY A 72 -3.34 -22.50 -7.61
N PHE A 73 -4.20 -21.77 -6.90
CA PHE A 73 -3.91 -21.25 -5.57
C PHE A 73 -5.18 -21.17 -4.73
N ALA A 74 -5.04 -21.22 -3.41
CA ALA A 74 -6.14 -20.92 -2.49
C ALA A 74 -6.05 -19.45 -2.07
N LEU A 75 -7.19 -18.77 -1.99
CA LEU A 75 -7.22 -17.40 -1.49
C LEU A 75 -6.69 -17.35 -0.04
N PRO A 76 -5.74 -16.47 0.29
CA PRO A 76 -5.21 -16.40 1.64
C PRO A 76 -6.26 -15.90 2.65
N ALA A 77 -6.03 -16.22 3.92
CA ALA A 77 -6.80 -15.62 5.01
C ALA A 77 -6.60 -14.08 5.01
N PRO A 78 -7.65 -13.29 5.27
CA PRO A 78 -7.51 -11.85 5.42
C PRO A 78 -6.53 -11.51 6.55
N PRO A 79 -5.64 -10.52 6.38
CA PRO A 79 -4.74 -10.08 7.44
C PRO A 79 -5.53 -9.36 8.55
N ARG A 80 -5.02 -9.31 9.77
CA ARG A 80 -5.62 -8.44 10.80
C ARG A 80 -5.20 -7.00 10.50
N ILE A 81 -6.15 -6.05 10.54
CA ILE A 81 -5.82 -4.63 10.34
C ILE A 81 -6.32 -3.84 11.53
N THR A 82 -5.39 -3.13 12.18
CA THR A 82 -5.69 -2.16 13.23
C THR A 82 -5.37 -0.78 12.71
N VAL A 83 -6.29 0.17 12.89
CA VAL A 83 -6.11 1.56 12.50
C VAL A 83 -6.09 2.43 13.74
N ASP A 84 -5.12 3.34 13.81
CA ASP A 84 -5.01 4.41 14.80
C ASP A 84 -5.43 5.72 14.12
N VAL A 85 -6.45 6.39 14.68
CA VAL A 85 -6.90 7.71 14.24
C VAL A 85 -6.94 8.61 15.47
N GLU A 86 -6.10 9.65 15.47
CA GLU A 86 -5.99 10.59 16.61
C GLU A 86 -5.73 9.91 17.97
N GLY A 87 -5.01 8.78 17.98
CA GLY A 87 -4.66 8.01 19.19
C GLY A 87 -5.67 6.92 19.55
N GLU A 88 -6.82 6.88 18.88
CA GLU A 88 -7.82 5.83 19.08
C GLU A 88 -7.56 4.65 18.15
N ARG A 89 -7.24 3.49 18.73
CA ARG A 89 -6.94 2.25 18.01
C ARG A 89 -8.16 1.35 17.89
N THR A 90 -8.46 0.91 16.68
CA THR A 90 -9.61 0.05 16.39
C THR A 90 -9.19 -1.07 15.45
N ALA A 91 -9.48 -2.31 15.81
CA ALA A 91 -9.38 -3.44 14.91
C ALA A 91 -10.57 -3.44 13.95
N LEU A 92 -10.31 -3.54 12.65
CA LEU A 92 -11.33 -3.44 11.60
C LEU A 92 -11.33 -4.70 10.75
N ALA A 93 -12.52 -5.10 10.30
CA ALA A 93 -12.69 -6.23 9.38
C ALA A 93 -12.20 -5.84 7.97
N PRO A 94 -11.13 -6.47 7.45
CA PRO A 94 -10.65 -6.23 6.10
C PRO A 94 -11.61 -6.78 5.06
N ARG A 95 -11.72 -6.06 3.95
CA ARG A 95 -12.50 -6.45 2.78
C ARG A 95 -11.56 -6.64 1.60
N LEU A 96 -11.65 -7.79 0.94
CA LEU A 96 -10.89 -8.05 -0.27
C LEU A 96 -11.35 -7.11 -1.39
N HIS A 97 -10.41 -6.36 -1.97
CA HIS A 97 -10.70 -5.38 -3.00
C HIS A 97 -10.18 -5.81 -4.38
N HIS A 98 -8.99 -6.42 -4.42
CA HIS A 98 -8.39 -6.91 -5.67
C HIS A 98 -7.63 -8.21 -5.45
N VAL A 99 -7.68 -9.09 -6.45
CA VAL A 99 -6.76 -10.20 -6.64
C VAL A 99 -6.07 -9.99 -7.97
N VAL A 100 -4.75 -9.85 -7.95
CA VAL A 100 -3.93 -9.70 -9.14
C VAL A 100 -3.07 -10.94 -9.29
N CYS A 101 -3.29 -11.68 -10.36
CA CYS A 101 -2.49 -12.84 -10.72
C CYS A 101 -1.46 -12.43 -11.79
N GLU A 102 -0.19 -12.75 -11.55
CA GLU A 102 0.91 -12.54 -12.49
C GLU A 102 1.50 -13.93 -12.84
N PRO A 103 0.85 -14.73 -13.71
CA PRO A 103 1.20 -16.13 -13.97
C PRO A 103 2.66 -16.33 -14.36
N GLY A 104 3.21 -15.50 -15.25
CA GLY A 104 4.60 -15.62 -15.70
C GLY A 104 5.66 -15.41 -14.60
N SER A 105 5.27 -14.86 -13.45
CA SER A 105 6.14 -14.73 -12.28
C SER A 105 5.73 -15.64 -11.12
N LEU A 106 4.67 -16.45 -11.31
CA LEU A 106 4.02 -17.28 -10.30
C LEU A 106 3.66 -16.49 -9.02
N GLN A 107 3.22 -15.23 -9.20
CA GLN A 107 2.83 -14.36 -8.09
C GLN A 107 1.33 -14.09 -8.08
N VAL A 108 0.76 -14.08 -6.88
CA VAL A 108 -0.58 -13.59 -6.62
C VAL A 108 -0.49 -12.48 -5.56
N ARG A 109 -1.18 -11.37 -5.80
CA ARG A 109 -1.28 -10.26 -4.86
C ARG A 109 -2.73 -10.00 -4.52
N CYS A 110 -3.05 -10.05 -3.24
CA CYS A 110 -4.37 -9.71 -2.72
C CYS A 110 -4.29 -8.34 -2.04
N THR A 111 -5.18 -7.42 -2.42
CA THR A 111 -5.31 -6.11 -1.80
C THR A 111 -6.53 -6.10 -0.91
N TYR A 112 -6.33 -5.88 0.38
CA TYR A 112 -7.39 -5.70 1.36
C TYR A 112 -7.51 -4.24 1.75
N ALA A 113 -8.74 -3.80 2.00
CA ALA A 113 -9.06 -2.44 2.46
C ALA A 113 -9.93 -2.50 3.72
N VAL A 114 -9.85 -1.45 4.54
CA VAL A 114 -10.73 -1.25 5.70
C VAL A 114 -11.35 0.14 5.61
N ASP A 115 -12.58 0.24 6.07
CA ASP A 115 -13.32 1.50 6.14
C ASP A 115 -13.44 1.93 7.61
N ARG A 116 -13.06 3.17 7.91
CA ARG A 116 -13.26 3.79 9.23
C ARG A 116 -13.78 5.22 9.08
N PRO A 117 -14.88 5.59 9.75
CA PRO A 117 -15.30 6.98 9.87
C PRO A 117 -14.24 7.81 10.58
N LEU A 118 -13.94 9.00 10.04
CA LEU A 118 -13.00 9.92 10.66
C LEU A 118 -13.75 10.82 11.66
N PRO A 119 -13.16 11.12 12.83
CA PRO A 119 -13.81 11.97 13.85
C PRO A 119 -14.04 13.40 13.37
N ARG A 120 -13.24 13.84 12.40
CA ARG A 120 -13.38 15.11 11.69
C ARG A 120 -12.80 15.00 10.28
N ARG A 121 -13.05 16.02 9.47
CA ARG A 121 -12.52 16.10 8.12
C ARG A 121 -11.02 16.39 8.13
N PHE A 122 -10.25 15.51 7.50
CA PHE A 122 -8.88 15.79 7.10
C PHE A 122 -8.85 16.14 5.62
N ILE A 123 -8.13 17.22 5.28
CA ILE A 123 -7.95 17.66 3.90
C ILE A 123 -6.47 17.56 3.57
N PRO A 124 -6.05 16.53 2.82
CA PRO A 124 -4.69 16.43 2.30
C PRO A 124 -4.32 17.69 1.52
N GLY A 125 -3.11 18.21 1.71
CA GLY A 125 -2.65 19.45 1.07
C GLY A 125 -3.07 20.74 1.80
N ILE A 126 -3.96 20.68 2.79
CA ILE A 126 -4.21 21.78 3.74
C ILE A 126 -3.60 21.43 5.09
N HIS A 127 -3.89 20.22 5.58
CA HIS A 127 -3.37 19.74 6.85
C HIS A 127 -1.99 19.13 6.63
N LYS A 128 -0.98 19.75 7.25
CA LYS A 128 0.41 19.28 7.16
C LYS A 128 0.62 17.93 7.86
N HIS A 129 -0.08 17.70 8.95
CA HIS A 129 -0.03 16.46 9.71
C HIS A 129 -1.44 15.91 9.89
N ILE A 130 -1.62 14.64 9.49
CA ILE A 130 -2.86 13.89 9.63
C ILE A 130 -2.49 12.65 10.47
N PRO A 131 -2.89 12.57 11.75
CA PRO A 131 -2.48 11.53 12.69
C PRO A 131 -3.30 10.25 12.46
N ILE A 132 -3.06 9.62 11.31
CA ILE A 132 -3.62 8.32 10.94
C ILE A 132 -2.46 7.35 10.79
N ALA A 133 -2.58 6.16 11.33
CA ALA A 133 -1.65 5.06 11.10
C ALA A 133 -2.40 3.74 11.00
N ALA A 134 -1.80 2.77 10.30
CA ALA A 134 -2.33 1.42 10.22
C ALA A 134 -1.25 0.41 10.60
N GLN A 135 -1.67 -0.68 11.23
CA GLN A 135 -0.87 -1.84 11.53
C GLN A 135 -1.51 -3.03 10.83
N VAL A 136 -0.68 -3.82 10.15
CA VAL A 136 -1.08 -5.07 9.52
C VAL A 136 -0.49 -6.20 10.35
N ASP A 137 -1.36 -7.10 10.81
CA ASP A 137 -1.07 -8.13 11.80
C ASP A 137 -0.36 -7.55 13.03
N ASP A 138 0.73 -8.17 13.47
CA ASP A 138 1.55 -7.69 14.59
C ASP A 138 2.81 -6.96 14.10
N GLY A 139 2.75 -6.37 12.89
CA GLY A 139 3.87 -5.66 12.26
C GLY A 139 4.09 -4.24 12.80
N ASP A 140 4.93 -3.47 12.11
CA ASP A 140 5.17 -2.06 12.45
C ASP A 140 3.98 -1.16 12.09
N TRP A 141 3.82 -0.07 12.85
CA TRP A 141 2.86 0.97 12.52
C TRP A 141 3.30 1.77 11.30
N ILE A 142 2.44 1.84 10.30
CA ILE A 142 2.63 2.58 9.06
C ILE A 142 1.82 3.88 9.18
N ALA A 143 2.51 4.99 9.40
CA ALA A 143 1.89 6.31 9.47
C ALA A 143 1.46 6.79 8.08
N TYR A 144 0.33 7.50 8.02
CA TYR A 144 -0.11 8.19 6.82
C TYR A 144 0.81 9.38 6.53
N GLU A 145 1.46 9.34 5.38
CA GLU A 145 2.27 10.45 4.89
C GLU A 145 1.38 11.44 4.14
N ALA A 146 1.04 12.54 4.80
CA ALA A 146 0.29 13.61 4.18
C ALA A 146 1.11 14.25 3.05
N PRO A 147 0.50 14.53 1.88
CA PRO A 147 1.18 15.25 0.81
C PRO A 147 1.54 16.67 1.27
N PRO A 148 2.53 17.31 0.64
CA PRO A 148 2.90 18.69 0.94
C PRO A 148 1.68 19.62 0.90
N THR A 149 1.65 20.60 1.82
CA THR A 149 0.57 21.59 1.79
C THR A 149 0.70 22.49 0.56
N VAL A 150 -0.41 23.08 0.12
CA VAL A 150 -0.41 24.07 -0.98
C VAL A 150 0.57 25.22 -0.66
N LEU A 151 0.61 25.67 0.59
CA LEU A 151 1.54 26.71 1.04
C LEU A 151 2.99 26.25 0.97
N ASP A 152 3.28 25.02 1.38
CA ASP A 152 4.63 24.46 1.29
C ASP A 152 5.06 24.29 -0.17
N ALA A 153 4.15 23.87 -1.05
CA ALA A 153 4.40 23.74 -2.49
C ALA A 153 4.67 25.10 -3.15
N LEU A 154 3.91 26.14 -2.81
CA LEU A 154 4.12 27.50 -3.33
C LEU A 154 5.47 28.08 -2.87
N LYS A 155 5.80 27.92 -1.58
CA LYS A 155 7.10 28.35 -1.04
C LYS A 155 8.26 27.62 -1.70
N ALA A 156 8.14 26.30 -1.92
CA ALA A 156 9.15 25.51 -2.62
C ALA A 156 9.32 25.95 -4.09
N GLY A 157 8.25 26.46 -4.72
CA GLY A 157 8.28 27.06 -6.05
C GLY A 157 8.79 28.52 -6.09
N GLY A 158 9.23 29.09 -4.97
CA GLY A 158 9.74 30.45 -4.89
C GLY A 158 8.67 31.55 -4.89
N LEU A 159 7.40 31.19 -4.74
CA LEU A 159 6.29 32.13 -4.63
C LEU A 159 6.07 32.49 -3.15
N ASP A 160 5.87 33.78 -2.84
CA ASP A 160 5.39 34.19 -1.51
C ASP A 160 3.86 34.07 -1.48
N PRO A 161 3.29 33.03 -0.82
CA PRO A 161 1.85 32.83 -0.80
C PRO A 161 1.08 33.92 -0.05
N LEU A 162 1.75 34.78 0.71
CA LEU A 162 1.14 35.90 1.43
C LEU A 162 1.42 37.27 0.80
N ALA A 163 2.05 37.29 -0.39
CA ALA A 163 2.36 38.54 -1.09
C ALA A 163 1.12 39.40 -1.37
N PHE A 164 -0.06 38.78 -1.60
CA PHE A 164 -1.31 39.49 -1.83
C PHE A 164 -1.92 40.06 -0.55
N VAL A 165 -1.76 39.37 0.59
CA VAL A 165 -2.30 39.80 1.90
C VAL A 165 -1.52 40.99 2.44
N ARG A 166 -0.21 41.06 2.16
CA ARG A 166 0.67 42.16 2.62
C ARG A 166 0.55 43.46 1.82
N ARG A 167 -0.22 43.46 0.72
CA ARG A 167 -0.40 44.62 -0.17
C ARG A 167 -1.72 45.37 0.05
N GLY A 168 -2.56 44.94 0.99
CA GLY A 168 -3.78 45.63 1.43
C GLY A 168 -3.61 46.14 2.85
#